data_AF-A0A2W5QXZ7-F1
#
_entry.id   AF-A0A2W5QXZ7-F1
#
_cell.length_a   1.000
_cell.length_b   1.000
_cell.length_c   1.000
_cell.angle_alpha   90.00
_cell.angle_beta   90.00
_cell.angle_gamma   90.00
#
_symmetry.space_group_name_H-M   'P 1'
#
loop_
_entity.id
_entity.type
_entity.pdbx_description
1 polymer ?
#
loop_
_entity_poly.entity_id
_entity_poly.type
_entity_poly.pdbx_seq_one_letter_code
_entity_poly.pdbx_strand_id
1 'polypeptide(L)'
;MLLLNTAAGERLEIPAGCVIVVMRPCNGINPSAIMYDMGEGAIVDQLSNPYGVVKKTVLDAGGIINPIEVKLLEPVLGDTGDEASTTLAQGRMIFARSRIVGRREVLEDPNGVRSRLFVDLAGNPIRINVADTLDELDGVEAGDPVDANIPIPLPSEGA
;
A
#
# COMPACT_ATOMS: atom_id res chain seq x y z
N MET A 1 6.99 1.04 23.62
CA MET A 1 6.21 -0.18 23.32
C MET A 1 4.88 0.23 22.72
N LEU A 2 4.40 -0.53 21.75
CA LEU A 2 3.04 -0.44 21.20
C LEU A 2 2.17 -1.46 21.92
N LEU A 3 0.97 -1.07 22.30
CA LEU A 3 -0.04 -1.94 22.88
C LEU A 3 -1.22 -2.00 21.92
N LEU A 4 -1.47 -3.17 21.35
CA LEU A 4 -2.49 -3.42 20.34
C LEU A 4 -3.38 -4.59 20.76
N ASN A 5 -4.60 -4.66 20.22
CA ASN A 5 -5.50 -5.77 20.46
C ASN A 5 -5.66 -6.58 19.17
N THR A 6 -5.37 -7.88 19.24
CA THR A 6 -5.58 -8.79 18.11
C THR A 6 -7.08 -9.02 17.88
N ALA A 7 -7.43 -9.44 16.67
CA ALA A 7 -8.80 -9.84 16.35
C ALA A 7 -9.25 -11.09 17.13
N ALA A 8 -8.30 -11.90 17.59
CA ALA A 8 -8.54 -13.06 18.45
C ALA A 8 -8.81 -12.70 19.93
N GLY A 9 -8.76 -11.41 20.30
CA GLY A 9 -8.99 -10.95 21.66
C GLY A 9 -7.75 -10.97 22.56
N GLU A 10 -6.56 -11.11 21.98
CA GLU A 10 -5.30 -11.10 22.71
C GLU A 10 -4.70 -9.69 22.75
N ARG A 11 -3.86 -9.45 23.75
CA ARG A 11 -3.07 -8.21 23.83
C ARG A 11 -1.70 -8.45 23.23
N LEU A 12 -1.40 -7.70 22.18
CA LEU A 12 -0.11 -7.68 21.51
C LEU A 12 0.72 -6.50 22.04
N GLU A 13 1.91 -6.79 22.56
CA GLU A 13 2.85 -5.78 23.03
C GLU A 13 4.19 -5.93 22.30
N ILE A 14 4.52 -4.96 21.45
CA ILE A 14 5.72 -5.02 20.59
C ILE A 14 6.47 -3.69 20.59
N PRO A 15 7.80 -3.68 20.43
CA PRO A 15 8.54 -2.44 20.18
C PRO A 15 8.08 -1.78 18.88
N ALA A 16 7.98 -0.45 18.85
CA ALA A 16 7.53 0.25 17.64
C ALA A 16 8.46 0.01 16.44
N GLY A 17 9.77 -0.05 16.67
CA GLY A 17 10.77 -0.32 15.64
C GLY A 17 10.75 -1.75 15.07
N CYS A 18 9.99 -2.67 15.67
CA CYS A 18 9.77 -4.01 15.13
C CYS A 18 8.68 -4.03 14.05
N VAL A 19 7.90 -2.96 13.92
CA VAL A 19 6.82 -2.90 12.93
C VAL A 19 7.39 -2.71 11.53
N ILE A 20 7.00 -3.59 10.62
CA ILE A 20 7.41 -3.57 9.23
C ILE A 20 6.32 -2.89 8.38
N VAL A 21 5.05 -3.28 8.60
CA VAL A 21 3.91 -2.84 7.79
C VAL A 21 2.65 -2.73 8.65
N VAL A 22 1.82 -1.72 8.37
CA VAL A 22 0.41 -1.71 8.79
C VAL A 22 -0.48 -1.83 7.56
N MET A 23 -1.50 -2.68 7.62
CA MET A 23 -2.36 -3.03 6.50
C MET A 23 -3.83 -2.82 6.84
N ARG A 24 -4.60 -2.37 5.86
CA ARG A 24 -6.05 -2.58 5.80
C ARG A 24 -6.29 -3.71 4.79
N PRO A 25 -6.68 -4.91 5.22
CA PRO A 25 -6.94 -6.04 4.34
C PRO A 25 -7.98 -5.70 3.26
N CYS A 26 -7.77 -6.24 2.05
CA CYS A 26 -8.67 -6.03 0.91
C CYS A 26 -10.03 -6.72 1.10
N ASN A 27 -10.10 -7.80 1.89
CA ASN A 27 -11.32 -8.57 2.11
C ASN A 27 -12.38 -7.85 2.96
N GLY A 28 -12.05 -6.74 3.61
CA GLY A 28 -12.97 -5.98 4.45
C GLY A 28 -13.46 -6.69 5.72
N ILE A 29 -13.01 -7.92 5.98
CA ILE A 29 -13.43 -8.74 7.13
C ILE A 29 -12.80 -8.20 8.41
N ASN A 30 -11.49 -7.93 8.37
CA ASN A 30 -10.74 -7.41 9.50
C ASN A 30 -10.45 -5.91 9.34
N PRO A 31 -10.54 -5.12 10.42
CA PRO A 31 -10.40 -3.68 10.35
C PRO A 31 -8.95 -3.23 10.09
N SER A 32 -7.96 -4.03 10.50
CA SER A 32 -6.55 -3.85 10.15
C SER A 32 -5.71 -5.10 10.44
N ALA A 33 -4.49 -5.10 9.93
CA ALA A 33 -3.46 -6.07 10.26
C ALA A 33 -2.10 -5.37 10.41
N ILE A 34 -1.17 -6.01 11.10
CA ILE A 34 0.19 -5.53 11.28
C ILE A 34 1.17 -6.67 10.98
N MET A 35 2.26 -6.33 10.31
CA MET A 35 3.41 -7.21 10.14
C MET A 35 4.57 -6.67 10.97
N TYR A 36 5.21 -7.53 11.75
CA TYR A 36 6.33 -7.17 12.60
C TYR A 36 7.32 -8.34 12.74
N ASP A 37 8.55 -8.03 13.14
CA ASP A 37 9.59 -9.03 13.40
C ASP A 37 10.31 -8.69 14.72
N MET A 38 10.35 -9.67 15.63
CA MET A 38 11.02 -9.57 16.93
C MET A 38 12.29 -10.43 17.02
N GLY A 39 12.82 -10.89 15.89
CA GLY A 39 14.02 -11.72 15.80
C GLY A 39 13.77 -13.19 15.47
N GLU A 40 12.51 -13.58 15.26
CA GLU A 40 12.11 -14.96 14.88
C GLU A 40 11.55 -15.04 13.46
N GLY A 41 11.55 -13.92 12.73
CA GLY A 41 10.95 -13.78 11.42
C GLY A 41 9.67 -12.97 11.45
N ALA A 42 9.17 -12.64 10.25
CA ALA A 42 8.00 -11.80 10.11
C ALA A 42 6.71 -12.55 10.51
N ILE A 43 5.98 -11.96 11.45
CA ILE A 43 4.67 -12.41 11.93
C ILE A 43 3.61 -11.42 11.43
N VAL A 44 2.44 -11.93 11.08
CA VAL A 44 1.28 -11.11 10.69
C VAL A 44 0.14 -11.37 11.65
N ASP A 45 -0.30 -10.31 12.33
CA ASP A 45 -1.48 -10.36 13.21
C ASP A 45 -2.61 -9.49 12.66
N GLN A 46 -3.82 -10.05 12.69
CA GLN A 46 -5.04 -9.30 12.47
C GLN A 46 -5.40 -8.55 13.76
N LEU A 47 -5.82 -7.30 13.63
CA LEU A 47 -6.11 -6.44 14.78
C LEU A 47 -7.60 -6.11 14.82
N SER A 48 -8.11 -5.84 16.03
CA SER A 48 -9.49 -5.40 16.24
C SER A 48 -9.65 -3.88 16.06
N ASN A 49 -8.55 -3.13 16.11
CA ASN A 49 -8.58 -1.67 15.96
C ASN A 49 -8.71 -1.25 14.48
N PRO A 50 -9.36 -0.10 14.20
CA PRO A 50 -9.39 0.47 12.85
C PRO A 50 -8.01 0.80 12.32
N TYR A 51 -7.78 0.56 11.02
CA TYR A 51 -6.53 0.87 10.33
C TYR A 51 -5.97 2.28 10.62
N GLY A 52 -6.83 3.32 10.59
CA GLY A 52 -6.38 4.69 10.87
C GLY A 52 -5.81 4.89 12.28
N VAL A 53 -6.36 4.18 13.27
CA VAL A 53 -5.90 4.21 14.66
C VAL A 53 -4.55 3.50 14.79
N VAL A 54 -4.42 2.32 14.20
CA VAL A 54 -3.17 1.54 14.25
C VAL A 54 -2.06 2.28 13.52
N LYS A 55 -2.34 2.76 12.30
CA LYS A 55 -1.41 3.58 11.50
C LYS A 55 -0.89 4.76 12.32
N LYS A 56 -1.79 5.57 12.88
CA LYS A 56 -1.42 6.74 13.68
C LYS A 56 -0.56 6.33 14.88
N THR A 57 -0.96 5.30 15.61
CA THR A 57 -0.22 4.82 16.79
C THR A 57 1.21 4.38 16.44
N VAL A 58 1.40 3.66 15.33
CA VAL A 58 2.72 3.22 14.87
C VAL A 58 3.58 4.42 14.45
N LEU A 59 3.02 5.35 13.68
CA LEU A 59 3.76 6.53 13.19
C LEU A 59 4.13 7.49 14.32
N ASP A 60 3.21 7.77 15.24
CA ASP A 60 3.45 8.64 16.39
C ASP A 60 4.54 8.06 17.31
N ALA A 61 4.66 6.73 17.36
CA ALA A 61 5.71 6.03 18.10
C ALA A 61 7.04 5.91 17.32
N GLY A 62 7.13 6.45 16.10
CA GLY A 62 8.33 6.38 15.25
C GLY A 62 8.63 4.97 14.72
N GLY A 63 7.61 4.10 14.61
CA GLY A 63 7.81 2.71 14.21
C GLY A 63 8.22 2.53 12.74
N ILE A 64 7.79 3.43 11.85
CA ILE A 64 8.12 3.39 10.42
C ILE A 64 8.79 4.70 10.03
N ILE A 65 10.07 4.64 9.65
CA ILE A 65 10.85 5.79 9.19
C ILE A 65 10.61 6.00 7.70
N ASN A 66 10.39 7.25 7.29
CA ASN A 66 10.05 7.63 5.91
C ASN A 66 8.90 6.77 5.33
N PRO A 67 7.71 6.83 5.96
CA PRO A 67 6.60 5.98 5.57
C PRO A 67 6.04 6.37 4.19
N ILE A 68 5.56 5.37 3.45
CA ILE A 68 4.74 5.53 2.26
C ILE A 68 3.46 4.73 2.43
N GLU A 69 2.31 5.34 2.13
CA GLU A 69 1.01 4.68 2.14
C GLU A 69 0.56 4.45 0.69
N VAL A 70 0.20 3.21 0.36
CA VAL A 70 -0.22 2.80 -0.98
C VAL A 70 -1.61 2.17 -0.96
N LYS A 71 -2.34 2.32 -2.06
CA LYS A 71 -3.63 1.68 -2.33
C LYS A 71 -3.39 0.31 -2.95
N LEU A 72 -3.47 -0.74 -2.14
CA LEU A 72 -3.25 -2.12 -2.56
C LEU A 72 -4.46 -2.63 -3.36
N LEU A 73 -4.23 -3.36 -4.45
CA LEU A 73 -5.25 -4.06 -5.22
C LEU A 73 -4.98 -5.57 -5.23
N GLU A 74 -5.90 -6.35 -4.67
CA GLU A 74 -5.78 -7.81 -4.61
C GLU A 74 -7.07 -8.50 -5.07
N PRO A 75 -6.98 -9.66 -5.73
CA PRO A 75 -8.15 -10.48 -6.00
C PRO A 75 -8.64 -11.10 -4.69
N VAL A 76 -9.92 -10.89 -4.38
CA VAL A 76 -10.61 -11.47 -3.23
C VAL A 76 -11.72 -12.39 -3.75
N LEU A 77 -11.84 -13.56 -3.13
CA LEU A 77 -12.94 -14.49 -3.40
C LEU A 77 -14.25 -13.88 -2.88
N GLY A 78 -15.26 -13.74 -3.74
CA GLY A 78 -16.60 -13.34 -3.33
C GLY A 78 -17.26 -14.41 -2.43
N ASP A 79 -18.07 -13.96 -1.47
CA ASP A 79 -18.67 -14.79 -0.42
C ASP A 79 -20.08 -15.32 -0.75
N THR A 80 -20.38 -15.58 -2.02
CA THR A 80 -21.71 -16.06 -2.42
C THR A 80 -21.61 -17.24 -3.36
N GLY A 81 -22.26 -18.34 -2.96
CA GLY A 81 -22.23 -19.64 -3.60
C GLY A 81 -22.64 -19.64 -5.08
N ASP A 82 -22.14 -20.68 -5.73
CA ASP A 82 -22.31 -21.18 -7.10
C ASP A 82 -21.39 -20.67 -8.23
N GLU A 83 -20.72 -19.52 -8.13
CA GLU A 83 -19.54 -19.24 -8.98
C GLU A 83 -18.57 -18.37 -8.20
N ALA A 84 -17.36 -18.89 -7.92
CA ALA A 84 -16.30 -18.15 -7.24
C ALA A 84 -15.78 -17.00 -8.12
N SER A 85 -16.54 -15.92 -8.21
CA SER A 85 -16.12 -14.69 -8.88
C SER A 85 -15.05 -14.01 -8.03
N THR A 86 -13.83 -13.98 -8.54
CA THR A 86 -12.74 -13.18 -7.96
C THR A 86 -12.99 -11.72 -8.29
N THR A 87 -13.26 -10.90 -7.28
CA THR A 87 -13.38 -9.44 -7.43
C THR A 87 -12.09 -8.79 -6.95
N LEU A 88 -11.59 -7.79 -7.66
CA LEU A 88 -10.49 -6.99 -7.15
C LEU A 88 -11.00 -6.05 -6.06
N ALA A 89 -10.44 -6.17 -4.87
CA ALA A 89 -10.76 -5.32 -3.75
C ALA A 89 -9.57 -4.44 -3.38
N GLN A 90 -9.88 -3.27 -2.85
CA GLN A 90 -8.89 -2.26 -2.51
C GLN A 90 -8.58 -2.28 -1.01
N GLY A 91 -7.32 -2.50 -0.69
CA GLY A 91 -6.74 -2.37 0.63
C GLY A 91 -5.90 -1.09 0.77
N ARG A 92 -5.24 -0.98 1.92
CA ARG A 92 -4.20 0.03 2.15
C ARG A 92 -3.02 -0.60 2.84
N MET A 93 -1.83 -0.13 2.53
CA MET A 93 -0.62 -0.61 3.16
C MET A 93 0.31 0.56 3.42
N ILE A 94 0.86 0.65 4.63
CA ILE A 94 1.88 1.62 4.98
C ILE A 94 3.14 0.91 5.46
N PHE A 95 4.27 1.30 4.89
CA PHE A 95 5.58 0.70 5.14
C PHE A 95 6.67 1.73 4.84
N ALA A 96 7.92 1.42 5.17
CA ALA A 96 9.04 2.34 4.90
C ALA A 96 9.36 2.37 3.39
N ARG A 97 9.54 3.57 2.82
CA ARG A 97 9.86 3.73 1.39
C ARG A 97 11.12 2.95 0.97
N SER A 98 12.10 2.82 1.88
CA SER A 98 13.33 2.04 1.66
C SER A 98 13.10 0.55 1.39
N ARG A 99 11.91 0.03 1.65
CA ARG A 99 11.53 -1.37 1.37
C ARG A 99 11.18 -1.60 -0.10
N ILE A 100 10.95 -0.54 -0.88
CA ILE A 100 10.71 -0.66 -2.33
C ILE A 100 12.04 -0.98 -3.02
N VAL A 101 12.21 -2.22 -3.47
CA VAL A 101 13.41 -2.67 -4.20
C VAL A 101 13.27 -2.52 -5.71
N GLY A 102 12.04 -2.33 -6.21
CA GLY A 102 11.78 -2.08 -7.61
C GLY A 102 10.37 -1.55 -7.84
N ARG A 103 10.18 -0.86 -8.97
CA ARG A 103 8.89 -0.32 -9.38
C ARG A 103 8.71 -0.47 -10.89
N ARG A 104 7.48 -0.67 -11.31
CA ARG A 104 7.09 -0.78 -12.71
C ARG A 104 5.74 -0.11 -12.91
N GLU A 105 5.66 0.81 -13.86
CA GLU A 105 4.40 1.38 -14.29
C GLU A 105 3.59 0.36 -15.11
N VAL A 106 2.28 0.38 -14.96
CA VAL A 106 1.36 -0.44 -15.76
C VAL A 106 0.46 0.49 -16.55
N LEU A 107 0.62 0.44 -17.87
CA LEU A 107 -0.20 1.21 -18.79
C LEU A 107 -1.50 0.43 -19.05
N GLU A 108 -2.63 1.13 -18.93
CA GLU A 108 -3.95 0.66 -19.38
C GLU A 108 -4.43 -0.67 -18.77
N ASP A 109 -4.19 -0.91 -17.47
CA ASP A 109 -4.75 -2.10 -16.82
C ASP A 109 -6.27 -1.94 -16.60
N PRO A 110 -7.11 -2.88 -17.11
CA PRO A 110 -8.56 -2.79 -17.00
C PRO A 110 -9.06 -2.89 -15.56
N ASN A 111 -8.21 -3.31 -14.63
CA ASN A 111 -8.53 -3.47 -13.21
C ASN A 111 -8.08 -2.28 -12.36
N GLY A 112 -7.57 -1.21 -12.99
CA GLY A 112 -7.12 0.00 -12.30
C GLY A 112 -5.75 -0.14 -11.63
N VAL A 113 -4.97 -1.18 -11.95
CA VAL A 113 -3.57 -1.27 -11.53
C VAL A 113 -2.76 -0.23 -12.31
N ARG A 114 -2.22 0.76 -11.62
CA ARG A 114 -1.39 1.81 -12.23
C ARG A 114 0.10 1.56 -12.05
N SER A 115 0.47 0.87 -10.97
CA SER A 115 1.87 0.50 -10.71
C SER A 115 1.99 -0.88 -10.07
N ARG A 116 3.15 -1.51 -10.27
CA ARG A 116 3.58 -2.73 -9.58
C ARG A 116 4.83 -2.43 -8.80
N LEU A 117 4.79 -2.69 -7.49
CA LEU A 117 5.93 -2.51 -6.61
C LEU A 117 6.51 -3.87 -6.24
N PHE A 118 7.83 -3.93 -6.19
CA PHE A 118 8.58 -5.04 -5.61
C PHE A 118 9.06 -4.56 -4.25
N VAL A 119 8.53 -5.14 -3.19
CA VAL A 119 8.73 -4.69 -1.81
C VAL A 119 9.35 -5.80 -1.00
N ASP A 120 10.49 -5.52 -0.37
CA ASP A 120 11.14 -6.45 0.55
C ASP A 120 10.66 -6.21 1.99
N LEU A 121 9.67 -6.99 2.41
CA LEU A 121 9.11 -6.88 3.76
C LEU A 121 9.89 -7.69 4.80
N ALA A 122 10.49 -8.81 4.42
CA ALA A 122 11.06 -9.78 5.37
C ALA A 122 12.25 -10.57 4.79
N GLY A 123 13.11 -9.92 4.00
CA GLY A 123 14.22 -10.55 3.27
C GLY A 123 13.80 -11.26 1.98
N ASN A 124 12.53 -11.16 1.59
CA ASN A 124 11.95 -11.76 0.40
C ASN A 124 11.13 -10.71 -0.35
N PRO A 125 11.59 -10.24 -1.53
CA PRO A 125 10.84 -9.32 -2.35
C PRO A 125 9.50 -9.93 -2.80
N ILE A 126 8.40 -9.30 -2.42
CA ILE A 126 7.07 -9.62 -2.89
C ILE A 126 6.61 -8.61 -3.93
N ARG A 127 5.74 -9.04 -4.85
CA ARG A 127 5.11 -8.15 -5.83
C ARG A 127 3.74 -7.74 -5.33
N ILE A 128 3.48 -6.44 -5.25
CA ILE A 128 2.16 -5.88 -4.97
C ILE A 128 1.65 -5.04 -6.14
N ASN A 129 0.35 -5.12 -6.41
CA ASN A 129 -0.32 -4.25 -7.37
C ASN A 129 -0.90 -3.05 -6.63
N VAL A 130 -0.67 -1.84 -7.15
CA VAL A 130 -1.17 -0.61 -6.54
C VAL A 130 -1.97 0.22 -7.52
N ALA A 131 -2.98 0.91 -7.00
CA ALA A 131 -3.82 1.82 -7.77
C ALA A 131 -3.17 3.20 -7.96
N ASP A 132 -2.06 3.48 -7.28
CA ASP A 132 -1.33 4.75 -7.39
C ASP A 132 -0.34 4.73 -8.58
N THR A 133 -0.16 5.86 -9.24
CA THR A 133 0.89 6.06 -10.26
C THR A 133 2.27 6.21 -9.63
N LEU A 134 3.34 6.08 -10.43
CA LEU A 134 4.70 6.33 -9.93
C LEU A 134 4.87 7.79 -9.47
N ASP A 135 4.24 8.73 -10.15
CA ASP A 135 4.23 10.15 -9.78
C ASP A 135 3.55 10.37 -8.43
N GLU A 136 2.37 9.79 -8.21
CA GLU A 136 1.63 9.85 -6.94
C GLU A 136 2.47 9.25 -5.79
N LEU A 137 3.20 8.16 -6.06
CA LEU A 137 4.11 7.54 -5.09
C LEU A 137 5.34 8.42 -4.79
N ASP A 138 5.81 9.18 -5.77
CA ASP A 138 6.93 10.12 -5.61
C ASP A 138 6.50 11.46 -4.99
N GLY A 139 5.20 11.64 -4.72
CA GLY A 139 4.65 12.85 -4.11
C GLY A 139 4.39 13.96 -5.12
N VAL A 140 4.42 13.64 -6.41
CA VAL A 140 3.95 14.50 -7.49
C VAL A 140 2.44 14.28 -7.58
N GLU A 141 1.64 15.30 -7.29
CA GLU A 141 0.21 15.23 -7.57
C GLU A 141 0.05 14.91 -9.05
N ALA A 142 -0.80 13.94 -9.40
CA ALA A 142 -1.14 13.66 -10.78
C ALA A 142 -1.60 14.97 -11.40
N GLY A 143 -0.72 15.60 -12.18
CA GLY A 143 -1.02 16.89 -12.77
C GLY A 143 -2.30 16.74 -13.56
N ASP A 144 -3.19 17.73 -13.43
CA ASP A 144 -4.22 17.95 -14.45
C ASP A 144 -3.57 17.75 -15.83
N PRO A 145 -4.26 17.08 -16.77
CA PRO A 145 -3.70 16.75 -18.06
C PRO A 145 -3.02 18.00 -18.60
N VAL A 146 -1.71 17.90 -18.86
CA VAL A 146 -0.97 18.96 -19.55
C VAL A 146 -1.71 19.19 -20.84
N ASP A 147 -2.45 20.31 -20.88
CA ASP A 147 -3.25 20.70 -22.02
C ASP A 147 -2.29 20.70 -23.21
N ALA A 148 -2.51 19.78 -24.17
CA ALA A 148 -1.62 19.54 -25.30
C ALA A 148 -1.71 20.67 -26.35
N ASN A 149 -1.89 21.89 -25.88
CA ASN A 149 -2.15 23.09 -26.66
C ASN A 149 -1.07 24.13 -26.35
N ILE A 150 0.20 23.71 -26.37
CA ILE A 150 1.30 24.66 -26.56
C ILE A 150 1.27 25.02 -28.05
N PRO A 151 0.92 26.25 -28.45
CA PRO A 151 0.95 26.64 -29.85
C PRO A 151 2.41 26.60 -30.29
N ILE A 152 2.75 25.68 -31.19
CA ILE A 152 4.03 25.70 -31.88
C ILE A 152 4.06 27.02 -32.68
N PRO A 153 5.06 27.90 -32.50
CA PRO A 153 5.18 29.08 -33.34
C PRO A 153 5.37 28.59 -34.78
N LEU A 154 4.44 28.96 -35.67
CA LEU A 154 4.62 28.76 -37.10
C LEU A 154 5.94 29.42 -37.53
N PRO A 155 6.78 28.74 -38.31
CA PRO A 155 7.96 29.39 -38.88
C PRO A 155 7.49 30.57 -39.73
N SER A 156 8.05 31.74 -39.46
CA SER A 156 7.83 32.94 -40.27
C SER A 156 8.22 32.64 -41.71
N GLU A 157 7.23 32.61 -42.61
CA GLU A 157 7.48 32.64 -44.05
C GLU A 157 8.34 33.87 -44.38
N GLY A 158 9.33 33.63 -45.24
CA GLY A 158 10.47 34.52 -45.44
C GLY A 158 10.13 35.93 -45.92
N ALA A 159 11.10 36.80 -45.68
CA ALA A 159 11.33 38.04 -46.42
C ALA A 159 12.82 38.10 -46.78
#